data_AF-A0A4R9IIG1-F1
#
_entry.id   AF-A0A4R9IIG1-F1
#
_cell.length_a   1.000
_cell.length_b   1.000
_cell.length_c   1.000
_cell.angle_alpha   90.00
_cell.angle_beta   90.00
_cell.angle_gamma   90.00
#
_symmetry.space_group_name_H-M   'P 1'
#
loop_
_entity.id
_entity.type
_entity.pdbx_description
1 polymer ?
#
loop_
_entity_poly.entity_id
_entity_poly.type
_entity_poly.pdbx_seq_one_letter_code
_entity_poly.pdbx_strand_id
1 'polypeptide(L)'
;MFFLVEDNLKTNRVWKHITITKTLLILFTGMFTFVLVNCSDGKKDDTSSALLAPLLLLTYAPNPDLPEPALNSVNLTIGNDKFTKTIGVCRGNFGVDDNIMIPGNDFSLPSFFLHKVDFTKTSDVSVTPAGSFLLNVDTQNGSYDPVSSCPVKIMENSNTVYDIQVKDCPVDKIVGAVTPPTNIISFRVRCTKGL
;
A
#
# COMPACT_ATOMS: atom_id res chain seq x y z
N MET A 1 35.68 -45.97 39.04
CA MET A 1 35.61 -45.42 37.66
C MET A 1 34.48 -44.40 37.48
N PHE A 2 33.40 -44.44 38.27
CA PHE A 2 32.28 -43.47 38.17
C PHE A 2 32.62 -42.03 38.61
N PHE A 3 33.41 -41.84 39.68
CA PHE A 3 33.73 -40.50 40.18
C PHE A 3 34.54 -39.61 39.22
N LEU A 4 35.37 -40.20 38.34
CA LEU A 4 36.19 -39.43 37.38
C LEU A 4 35.38 -38.86 36.21
N VAL A 5 34.25 -39.47 35.86
CA VAL A 5 33.39 -39.01 34.74
C VAL A 5 32.58 -37.79 35.16
N GLU A 6 32.14 -37.75 36.42
CA GLU A 6 31.29 -36.68 36.95
C GLU A 6 32.07 -35.37 37.16
N ASP A 7 33.32 -35.46 37.63
CA ASP A 7 34.21 -34.29 37.77
C ASP A 7 34.61 -33.68 36.42
N ASN A 8 34.79 -34.50 35.37
CA ASN A 8 35.11 -34.01 34.02
C ASN A 8 33.94 -33.25 33.37
N LEU A 9 32.70 -33.67 33.64
CA LEU A 9 31.50 -33.00 33.14
C LEU A 9 31.25 -31.66 33.85
N LYS A 10 31.51 -31.60 35.16
CA LYS A 10 31.35 -30.37 35.95
C LYS A 10 32.36 -29.31 35.54
N THR A 11 33.62 -29.70 35.37
CA THR A 11 34.69 -28.79 34.93
C THR A 11 34.45 -28.23 33.52
N ASN A 12 33.94 -29.05 32.58
CA ASN A 12 33.60 -28.61 31.22
C ASN A 12 32.42 -27.63 31.18
N ARG A 13 31.38 -27.83 32.00
CA ARG A 13 30.26 -26.88 32.10
C ARG A 13 30.70 -25.53 32.68
N VAL A 14 31.52 -25.55 33.71
CA VAL A 14 32.06 -24.32 34.32
C VAL A 14 32.93 -23.56 33.33
N TRP A 15 33.81 -24.24 32.59
CA TRP A 15 34.60 -23.61 31.54
C TRP A 15 33.73 -23.02 30.43
N LYS A 16 32.72 -23.75 29.94
CA LYS A 16 31.83 -23.28 28.87
C LYS A 16 31.02 -22.06 29.30
N HIS A 17 30.55 -22.01 30.55
CA HIS A 17 29.91 -20.82 31.10
C HIS A 17 30.87 -19.64 31.25
N ILE A 18 32.09 -19.85 31.74
CA ILE A 18 33.10 -18.79 31.85
C ILE A 18 33.46 -18.24 30.46
N THR A 19 33.59 -19.10 29.44
CA THR A 19 33.85 -18.67 28.06
C THR A 19 32.68 -17.88 27.50
N ILE A 20 31.43 -18.35 27.63
CA ILE A 20 30.24 -17.65 27.13
C ILE A 20 30.04 -16.30 27.83
N THR A 21 30.23 -16.24 29.15
CA THR A 21 30.13 -14.99 29.91
C THR A 21 31.24 -14.00 29.53
N LYS A 22 32.48 -14.47 29.28
CA LYS A 22 33.56 -13.62 28.78
C LYS A 22 33.29 -13.13 27.35
N THR A 23 32.76 -13.96 26.46
CA THR A 23 32.43 -13.55 25.08
C THR A 23 31.28 -12.54 25.06
N LEU A 24 30.25 -12.73 25.89
CA LEU A 24 29.16 -11.75 26.04
C LEU A 24 29.62 -10.43 26.66
N LEU A 25 30.49 -10.48 27.68
CA LEU A 25 31.06 -9.27 28.28
C LEU A 25 31.92 -8.50 27.29
N ILE A 26 32.75 -9.18 26.47
CA ILE A 26 33.55 -8.53 25.42
C ILE A 26 32.65 -7.89 24.35
N LEU A 27 31.57 -8.56 23.95
CA LEU A 27 30.62 -8.02 22.97
C LEU A 27 29.83 -6.81 23.50
N PHE A 28 29.45 -6.83 24.77
CA PHE A 28 28.76 -5.72 25.42
C PHE A 28 29.69 -4.54 25.69
N THR A 29 30.94 -4.79 26.09
CA THR A 29 31.94 -3.74 26.33
C THR A 29 32.37 -3.06 25.02
N GLY A 30 32.46 -3.82 23.91
CA GLY A 30 32.72 -3.27 22.58
C GLY A 30 31.58 -2.37 22.06
N MET A 31 30.32 -2.74 22.34
CA MET A 31 29.16 -1.90 21.98
C MET A 31 29.11 -0.61 22.80
N PHE A 32 29.50 -0.66 24.09
CA PHE A 32 29.44 0.50 24.99
C PHE A 32 30.58 1.51 24.74
N THR A 33 31.76 1.06 24.29
CA THR A 33 32.86 1.98 23.94
C THR A 33 32.58 2.80 22.68
N PHE A 34 31.75 2.32 21.74
CA PHE A 34 31.36 3.12 20.56
C PHE A 34 30.34 4.23 20.88
N VAL A 35 29.53 4.03 21.92
CA VAL A 35 28.53 5.02 22.36
C VAL A 35 29.18 6.18 23.10
N LEU A 36 30.25 5.94 23.88
CA LEU A 36 30.88 6.99 24.70
C LEU A 36 31.86 7.88 23.94
N VAL A 37 32.42 7.45 22.80
CA VAL A 37 33.36 8.28 22.00
C VAL A 37 32.61 9.28 21.09
N ASN A 38 31.30 9.10 20.87
CA ASN A 38 30.46 10.04 20.11
C ASN A 38 29.74 11.09 21.00
N CYS A 39 30.04 11.15 22.30
CA CYS A 39 29.55 12.17 23.23
C CYS A 39 30.69 13.04 23.78
N SER A 40 31.67 13.37 22.93
CA SER A 40 32.64 14.43 23.18
C SER A 40 32.27 15.63 22.32
N ASP A 41 31.82 16.71 22.96
CA ASP A 41 31.53 18.00 22.33
C ASP A 41 32.67 18.44 21.42
N GLY A 42 32.46 18.32 20.11
CA GLY A 42 33.49 18.62 19.13
C GLY A 42 32.95 18.50 17.72
N LYS A 43 32.36 19.59 17.23
CA LYS A 43 32.07 19.90 15.81
C LYS A 43 32.69 18.91 14.81
N LYS A 44 31.86 18.09 14.13
CA LYS A 44 32.01 17.71 12.71
C LYS A 44 30.98 16.69 12.22
N ASP A 45 30.42 17.04 11.07
CA ASP A 45 30.08 16.23 9.90
C ASP A 45 28.98 15.15 9.97
N ASP A 46 27.91 15.44 9.24
CA ASP A 46 26.70 14.67 8.91
C ASP A 46 26.97 13.26 8.32
N THR A 47 27.52 12.36 9.12
CA THR A 47 27.74 10.95 8.71
C THR A 47 26.84 9.97 9.48
N SER A 48 26.23 10.39 10.59
CA SER A 48 25.31 9.57 11.39
C SER A 48 23.98 9.27 10.67
N SER A 49 23.54 10.16 9.79
CA SER A 49 22.31 9.98 9.00
C SER A 49 22.43 8.89 7.93
N ALA A 50 23.65 8.64 7.43
CA ALA A 50 23.90 7.66 6.38
C ALA A 50 23.92 6.21 6.89
N LEU A 51 24.24 5.99 8.16
CA LEU A 51 24.28 4.65 8.78
C LEU A 51 22.91 4.17 9.30
N LEU A 52 21.96 5.09 9.53
CA LEU A 52 20.61 4.77 9.96
C LEU A 52 19.60 4.63 8.80
N ALA A 53 19.90 5.20 7.63
CA ALA A 53 19.05 5.10 6.45
C ALA A 53 18.80 3.64 5.96
N PRO A 54 19.78 2.71 6.00
CA PRO A 54 19.57 1.33 5.55
C PRO A 54 18.64 0.52 6.46
N LEU A 55 18.63 0.82 7.77
CA LEU A 55 17.77 0.13 8.75
C LEU A 55 16.30 0.54 8.63
N LEU A 56 16.02 1.75 8.13
CA LEU A 56 14.66 2.25 7.87
C LEU A 56 14.05 1.69 6.57
N LEU A 57 14.87 1.28 5.60
CA LEU A 57 14.41 0.68 4.34
C LEU A 57 13.98 -0.79 4.50
N LEU A 58 14.45 -1.49 5.53
CA LEU A 58 14.13 -2.91 5.79
C LEU A 58 12.80 -3.12 6.53
N THR A 59 12.20 -2.05 7.10
CA THR A 59 10.95 -2.15 7.88
C THR A 59 9.70 -1.80 7.07
N TYR A 60 9.84 -1.25 5.86
CA TYR A 60 8.72 -1.03 4.95
C TYR A 60 8.58 -2.21 4.00
N ALA A 61 7.63 -3.11 4.30
CA ALA A 61 7.14 -4.04 3.29
C ALA A 61 6.62 -3.21 2.10
N PRO A 62 7.14 -3.41 0.87
CA PRO A 62 6.63 -2.70 -0.29
C PRO A 62 5.16 -3.08 -0.47
N ASN A 63 4.25 -2.10 -0.47
CA ASN A 63 2.86 -2.30 -0.88
C ASN A 63 2.82 -2.25 -2.42
N PRO A 64 2.85 -3.40 -3.12
CA PRO A 64 3.00 -3.43 -4.57
C PRO A 64 1.83 -2.77 -5.25
N ASP A 65 2.06 -2.01 -6.32
CA ASP A 65 1.00 -1.39 -7.12
C ASP A 65 -0.02 -2.42 -7.62
N LEU A 66 -1.25 -1.96 -7.82
CA LEU A 66 -2.30 -2.82 -8.36
C LEU A 66 -1.98 -3.21 -9.81
N PRO A 67 -2.39 -4.41 -10.26
CA PRO A 67 -2.13 -4.87 -11.62
C PRO A 67 -2.69 -3.88 -12.64
N GLU A 68 -1.88 -3.56 -13.64
CA GLU A 68 -2.27 -2.66 -14.73
C GLU A 68 -3.43 -3.27 -15.53
N PRO A 69 -4.58 -2.57 -15.64
CA PRO A 69 -5.66 -3.02 -16.51
C PRO A 69 -5.32 -2.76 -17.98
N ALA A 70 -6.03 -3.46 -18.88
CA ALA A 70 -6.02 -3.14 -20.30
C ALA A 70 -6.49 -1.69 -20.53
N LEU A 71 -6.11 -1.07 -21.65
CA LEU A 71 -6.58 0.27 -22.01
C LEU A 71 -8.11 0.28 -22.09
N ASN A 72 -8.72 1.36 -21.59
CA ASN A 72 -10.17 1.55 -21.46
C ASN A 72 -10.86 0.53 -20.55
N SER A 73 -10.16 0.10 -19.49
CA SER A 73 -10.65 -0.88 -18.52
C SER A 73 -10.28 -0.50 -17.09
N VAL A 74 -10.97 -1.13 -16.14
CA VAL A 74 -10.73 -1.03 -14.70
C VAL A 74 -10.53 -2.43 -14.12
N ASN A 75 -9.56 -2.55 -13.22
CA ASN A 75 -9.46 -3.66 -12.27
C ASN A 75 -10.01 -3.17 -10.94
N LEU A 76 -11.14 -3.73 -10.51
CA LEU A 76 -11.86 -3.35 -9.30
C LEU A 76 -11.83 -4.51 -8.30
N THR A 77 -11.55 -4.22 -7.04
CA THR A 77 -11.62 -5.17 -5.94
C THR A 77 -12.63 -4.67 -4.92
N ILE A 78 -13.66 -5.47 -4.64
CA ILE A 78 -14.72 -5.18 -3.66
C ILE A 78 -14.61 -6.22 -2.56
N GLY A 79 -14.05 -5.84 -1.41
CA GLY A 79 -13.69 -6.81 -0.38
C GLY A 79 -12.65 -7.81 -0.90
N ASN A 80 -13.03 -9.08 -1.03
CA ASN A 80 -12.16 -10.14 -1.56
C ASN A 80 -12.37 -10.44 -3.04
N ASP A 81 -13.46 -9.94 -3.63
CA ASP A 81 -13.84 -10.23 -5.00
C ASP A 81 -13.14 -9.29 -5.97
N LYS A 82 -12.69 -9.83 -7.10
CA LYS A 82 -11.95 -9.10 -8.14
C LYS A 82 -12.72 -9.12 -9.45
N PHE A 83 -12.83 -7.95 -10.06
CA PHE A 83 -13.54 -7.71 -11.30
C PHE A 83 -12.63 -6.97 -12.27
N THR A 84 -12.73 -7.32 -13.55
CA THR A 84 -12.14 -6.55 -14.65
C THR A 84 -13.25 -6.18 -15.60
N LYS A 85 -13.38 -4.89 -15.91
CA LYS A 85 -14.49 -4.37 -16.71
C LYS A 85 -14.02 -3.31 -17.71
N THR A 86 -14.67 -3.29 -18.87
CA THR A 86 -14.46 -2.25 -19.88
C THR A 86 -15.27 -1.00 -19.53
N ILE A 87 -14.60 0.15 -19.50
CA ILE A 87 -15.17 1.45 -19.11
C ILE A 87 -15.16 2.48 -20.26
N GLY A 88 -14.57 2.14 -21.40
CA GLY A 88 -14.42 3.07 -22.51
C GLY A 88 -13.43 4.20 -22.21
N VAL A 89 -13.66 5.37 -22.82
CA VAL A 89 -12.79 6.55 -22.67
C VAL A 89 -13.11 7.33 -21.40
N CYS A 90 -12.10 7.90 -20.74
CA CYS A 90 -12.31 8.80 -19.62
C CYS A 90 -12.67 10.19 -20.13
N ARG A 91 -13.85 10.69 -19.75
CA ARG A 91 -14.41 11.96 -20.25
C ARG A 91 -14.26 13.09 -19.25
N GLY A 92 -13.05 13.37 -18.77
CA GLY A 92 -12.71 14.51 -17.90
C GLY A 92 -13.82 14.90 -16.91
N ASN A 93 -14.36 16.11 -17.06
CA ASN A 93 -15.43 16.65 -16.21
C ASN A 93 -16.74 15.83 -16.21
N PHE A 94 -17.03 15.06 -17.26
CA PHE A 94 -18.15 14.13 -17.30
C PHE A 94 -17.85 12.82 -16.55
N GLY A 95 -16.56 12.49 -16.41
CA GLY A 95 -16.09 11.37 -15.62
C GLY A 95 -15.80 10.10 -16.41
N VAL A 96 -15.73 8.99 -15.68
CA VAL A 96 -15.71 7.61 -16.17
C VAL A 96 -17.05 7.01 -15.80
N ASP A 97 -17.77 6.51 -16.80
CA ASP A 97 -19.12 5.97 -16.64
C ASP A 97 -19.24 4.74 -17.53
N ASP A 98 -19.42 3.59 -16.89
CA ASP A 98 -19.58 2.29 -17.54
C ASP A 98 -21.06 1.87 -17.68
N ASN A 99 -22.00 2.80 -17.58
CA ASN A 99 -23.40 2.55 -17.93
C ASN A 99 -23.77 3.10 -19.32
N ILE A 100 -22.85 3.80 -19.98
CA ILE A 100 -23.01 4.19 -21.38
C ILE A 100 -22.77 2.96 -22.27
N MET A 101 -23.43 2.89 -23.43
CA MET A 101 -23.26 1.81 -24.42
C MET A 101 -21.82 1.77 -24.95
N ILE A 102 -20.98 1.03 -24.26
CA ILE A 102 -19.55 0.82 -24.54
C ILE A 102 -19.40 -0.60 -25.10
N PRO A 103 -18.79 -0.77 -26.28
CA PRO A 103 -18.51 -2.09 -26.83
C PRO A 103 -17.69 -2.94 -25.86
N GLY A 104 -18.13 -4.18 -25.59
CA GLY A 104 -17.45 -5.11 -24.70
C GLY A 104 -17.69 -4.88 -23.21
N ASN A 105 -18.57 -3.95 -22.85
CA ASN A 105 -18.97 -3.75 -21.46
C ASN A 105 -19.92 -4.84 -20.98
N ASP A 106 -19.64 -5.39 -19.80
CA ASP A 106 -20.44 -6.42 -19.14
C ASP A 106 -21.27 -5.79 -18.01
N PHE A 107 -22.55 -5.54 -18.30
CA PHE A 107 -23.51 -4.97 -17.35
C PHE A 107 -23.94 -5.94 -16.22
N SER A 108 -23.47 -7.19 -16.24
CA SER A 108 -23.65 -8.11 -15.11
C SER A 108 -22.64 -7.87 -13.99
N LEU A 109 -21.53 -7.18 -14.29
CA LEU A 109 -20.50 -6.80 -13.32
C LEU A 109 -20.87 -5.50 -12.61
N PRO A 110 -20.33 -5.25 -11.40
CA PRO A 110 -20.52 -3.99 -10.69
C PRO A 110 -20.24 -2.79 -11.59
N SER A 111 -21.11 -1.78 -11.54
CA SER A 111 -20.89 -0.51 -12.23
C SER A 111 -19.88 0.35 -11.47
N PHE A 112 -19.03 1.03 -12.22
CA PHE A 112 -17.91 1.81 -11.72
C PHE A 112 -17.99 3.23 -12.28
N PHE A 113 -18.14 4.20 -11.37
CA PHE A 113 -18.22 5.61 -11.73
C PHE A 113 -17.12 6.42 -11.06
N LEU A 114 -16.47 7.24 -11.87
CA LEU A 114 -15.60 8.30 -11.41
C LEU A 114 -16.08 9.63 -11.96
N HIS A 115 -16.73 10.47 -11.16
CA HIS A 115 -17.29 11.72 -11.66
C HIS A 115 -16.28 12.87 -11.55
N LYS A 116 -16.35 13.81 -12.50
CA LYS A 116 -15.62 15.09 -12.46
C LYS A 116 -14.10 14.94 -12.42
N VAL A 117 -13.54 14.02 -13.21
CA VAL A 117 -12.09 13.80 -13.26
C VAL A 117 -11.38 15.03 -13.84
N ASP A 118 -10.51 15.66 -13.05
CA ASP A 118 -9.69 16.78 -13.51
C ASP A 118 -8.32 16.28 -14.00
N PHE A 119 -8.19 16.13 -15.32
CA PHE A 119 -6.94 15.69 -15.95
C PHE A 119 -5.78 16.70 -15.84
N THR A 120 -6.04 17.94 -15.41
CA THR A 120 -4.99 18.93 -15.20
C THR A 120 -4.23 18.71 -13.90
N LYS A 121 -4.78 17.92 -12.96
CA LYS A 121 -4.13 17.60 -11.70
C LYS A 121 -3.10 16.50 -11.88
N THR A 122 -1.90 16.73 -11.33
CA THR A 122 -0.77 15.79 -11.37
C THR A 122 -0.35 15.28 -9.99
N SER A 123 -0.88 15.86 -8.92
CA SER A 123 -0.62 15.47 -7.53
C SER A 123 -1.83 15.80 -6.64
N ASP A 124 -1.81 15.29 -5.41
CA ASP A 124 -2.76 15.64 -4.35
C ASP A 124 -4.23 15.42 -4.73
N VAL A 125 -4.46 14.37 -5.52
CA VAL A 125 -5.78 13.97 -5.98
C VAL A 125 -6.36 12.96 -4.99
N SER A 126 -7.65 13.08 -4.68
CA SER A 126 -8.37 12.12 -3.85
C SER A 126 -9.77 11.92 -4.41
N VAL A 127 -10.27 10.68 -4.35
CA VAL A 127 -11.70 10.41 -4.57
C VAL A 127 -12.45 10.62 -3.26
N THR A 128 -13.65 11.17 -3.34
CA THR A 128 -14.43 11.62 -2.18
C THR A 128 -15.90 11.17 -2.32
N PRO A 129 -16.68 11.12 -1.23
CA PRO A 129 -18.13 10.89 -1.33
C PRO A 129 -18.89 12.07 -1.95
N ALA A 130 -18.35 13.28 -1.82
CA ALA A 130 -18.96 14.51 -2.32
C ALA A 130 -17.90 15.52 -2.77
N GLY A 131 -18.28 16.46 -3.64
CA GLY A 131 -17.38 17.47 -4.20
C GLY A 131 -16.95 17.25 -5.65
N SER A 132 -15.64 17.36 -5.89
CA SER A 132 -15.03 17.55 -7.21
C SER A 132 -14.45 16.30 -7.86
N PHE A 133 -14.26 15.20 -7.13
CA PHE A 133 -13.84 13.93 -7.73
C PHE A 133 -14.49 12.77 -6.97
N LEU A 134 -15.56 12.23 -7.52
CA LEU A 134 -16.45 11.31 -6.81
C LEU A 134 -16.21 9.88 -7.26
N LEU A 135 -16.26 8.94 -6.32
CA LEU A 135 -16.34 7.51 -6.61
C LEU A 135 -17.74 7.03 -6.22
N ASN A 136 -18.38 6.29 -7.12
CA ASN A 136 -19.57 5.51 -6.80
C ASN A 136 -19.43 4.13 -7.45
N VAL A 137 -19.74 3.08 -6.71
CA VAL A 137 -19.68 1.69 -7.20
C VAL A 137 -21.01 1.01 -6.91
N ASP A 138 -21.72 0.66 -7.97
CA ASP A 138 -23.01 -0.02 -7.86
C ASP A 138 -22.84 -1.52 -8.06
N THR A 139 -23.42 -2.28 -7.15
CA THR A 139 -23.56 -3.74 -7.26
C THR A 139 -25.02 -4.08 -7.54
N GLN A 140 -25.30 -5.33 -7.88
CA GLN A 140 -26.67 -5.79 -8.12
C GLN A 140 -27.64 -5.52 -6.94
N ASN A 141 -27.11 -5.47 -5.71
CA ASN A 141 -27.92 -5.39 -4.49
C ASN A 141 -27.82 -4.04 -3.74
N GLY A 142 -26.96 -3.13 -4.21
CA GLY A 142 -26.79 -1.80 -3.60
C GLY A 142 -25.50 -1.11 -4.00
N SER A 143 -25.21 0.03 -3.38
CA SER A 143 -24.16 0.97 -3.82
C SER A 143 -23.17 1.32 -2.72
N TYR A 144 -21.91 1.56 -3.10
CA TYR A 144 -20.81 1.97 -2.24
C TYR A 144 -20.29 3.35 -2.58
N ASP A 145 -20.08 4.17 -1.55
CA ASP A 145 -19.35 5.43 -1.61
C ASP A 145 -18.19 5.42 -0.60
N PRO A 146 -17.10 6.17 -0.86
CA PRO A 146 -16.06 6.39 0.14
C PRO A 146 -16.62 7.03 1.41
N VAL A 147 -16.24 6.52 2.60
CA VAL A 147 -16.61 7.18 3.88
C VAL A 147 -15.79 8.45 4.14
N SER A 148 -14.65 8.56 3.45
CA SER A 148 -13.70 9.67 3.57
C SER A 148 -12.90 9.80 2.27
N SER A 149 -12.09 10.85 2.16
CA SER A 149 -11.22 11.03 1.00
C SER A 149 -10.20 9.90 0.89
N CYS A 150 -10.17 9.21 -0.25
CA CYS A 150 -9.19 8.17 -0.53
C CYS A 150 -8.13 8.71 -1.49
N PRO A 151 -6.84 8.62 -1.14
CA PRO A 151 -5.77 9.17 -1.96
C PRO A 151 -5.66 8.42 -3.30
N VAL A 152 -5.50 9.19 -4.37
CA VAL A 152 -5.29 8.69 -5.71
C VAL A 152 -3.80 8.76 -6.03
N LYS A 153 -3.22 7.62 -6.41
CA LYS A 153 -1.88 7.61 -7.02
C LYS A 153 -2.05 7.66 -8.54
N ILE A 154 -1.52 8.71 -9.15
CA ILE A 154 -1.45 8.85 -10.61
C ILE A 154 -0.29 8.01 -11.12
N MET A 155 -0.60 7.01 -11.94
CA MET A 155 0.38 6.11 -12.57
C MET A 155 0.82 6.68 -13.92
N GLU A 156 -0.12 7.25 -14.68
CA GLU A 156 0.12 7.93 -15.94
C GLU A 156 -0.89 9.07 -16.13
N ASN A 157 -0.43 10.24 -16.56
CA ASN A 157 -1.30 11.36 -16.94
C ASN A 157 -0.74 12.04 -18.20
N SER A 158 -0.69 11.31 -19.31
CA SER A 158 -0.18 11.79 -20.59
C SER A 158 -1.28 12.52 -21.38
N ASN A 159 -0.97 13.03 -22.59
CA ASN A 159 -1.97 13.70 -23.42
C ASN A 159 -3.11 12.77 -23.85
N THR A 160 -2.86 11.47 -23.94
CA THR A 160 -3.80 10.48 -24.47
C THR A 160 -4.26 9.47 -23.44
N VAL A 161 -3.49 9.19 -22.39
CA VAL A 161 -3.79 8.16 -21.41
C VAL A 161 -3.91 8.75 -20.00
N TYR A 162 -4.87 8.23 -19.26
CA TYR A 162 -5.01 8.46 -17.83
C TYR A 162 -5.02 7.10 -17.12
N ASP A 163 -4.11 6.91 -16.18
CA ASP A 163 -3.97 5.73 -15.35
C ASP A 163 -3.83 6.16 -13.91
N ILE A 164 -4.77 5.72 -13.07
CA ILE A 164 -4.75 5.99 -11.64
C ILE A 164 -5.04 4.72 -10.85
N GLN A 165 -4.53 4.67 -9.64
CA GLN A 165 -4.91 3.66 -8.66
C GLN A 165 -5.37 4.30 -7.34
N VAL A 166 -6.31 3.62 -6.70
CA VAL A 166 -6.73 3.84 -5.32
C VAL A 166 -6.66 2.49 -4.62
N LYS A 167 -6.04 2.45 -3.44
CA LYS A 167 -5.92 1.24 -2.63
C LYS A 167 -6.61 1.44 -1.29
N ASP A 168 -7.21 0.35 -0.83
CA ASP A 168 -7.78 0.20 0.49
C ASP A 168 -8.71 1.36 0.89
N CYS A 169 -9.50 1.85 -0.07
CA CYS A 169 -10.43 2.96 0.14
C CYS A 169 -11.58 2.49 1.02
N PRO A 170 -11.77 3.09 2.21
CA PRO A 170 -12.85 2.69 3.09
C PRO A 170 -14.18 3.18 2.51
N VAL A 171 -15.13 2.28 2.39
CA VAL A 171 -16.45 2.53 1.82
C VAL A 171 -17.56 2.13 2.77
N ASP A 172 -18.72 2.77 2.61
CA ASP A 172 -19.95 2.35 3.28
C ASP A 172 -21.09 2.33 2.27
N LYS A 173 -22.14 1.59 2.64
CA LYS A 173 -23.35 1.44 1.86
C LYS A 173 -24.20 2.70 2.01
N ILE A 174 -24.58 3.29 0.88
CA ILE A 174 -25.53 4.41 0.84
C ILE A 174 -26.97 3.97 0.50
N VAL A 175 -27.15 2.94 -0.35
CA VAL A 175 -28.47 2.49 -0.84
C VAL A 175 -28.49 0.98 -1.02
N GLY A 176 -29.56 0.31 -0.54
CA GLY A 176 -29.80 -1.13 -0.80
C GLY A 176 -28.87 -2.09 -0.05
N ALA A 177 -29.32 -3.27 0.39
CA ALA A 177 -28.47 -4.21 1.14
C ALA A 177 -27.38 -4.81 0.25
N VAL A 178 -26.13 -4.38 0.41
CA VAL A 178 -25.04 -4.95 -0.38
C VAL A 178 -24.63 -6.33 0.14
N THR A 179 -24.44 -7.27 -0.79
CA THR A 179 -24.02 -8.64 -0.49
C THR A 179 -22.91 -9.05 -1.47
N PRO A 180 -21.72 -9.47 -0.98
CA PRO A 180 -21.31 -9.47 0.43
C PRO A 180 -21.09 -8.03 0.96
N PRO A 181 -21.30 -7.77 2.26
CA PRO A 181 -20.91 -6.50 2.85
C PRO A 181 -19.38 -6.38 2.88
N THR A 182 -18.85 -5.33 2.27
CA THR A 182 -17.46 -4.90 2.42
C THR A 182 -17.39 -3.48 2.97
N ASN A 183 -16.27 -3.16 3.60
CA ASN A 183 -15.89 -1.83 4.04
C ASN A 183 -14.69 -1.28 3.26
N ILE A 184 -14.16 -2.01 2.28
CA ILE A 184 -12.96 -1.63 1.53
C ILE A 184 -13.13 -1.93 0.03
N ILE A 185 -12.73 -0.96 -0.80
CA ILE A 185 -12.59 -1.08 -2.24
C ILE A 185 -11.18 -0.65 -2.68
N SER A 186 -10.62 -1.35 -3.66
CA SER A 186 -9.40 -0.95 -4.36
C SER A 186 -9.63 -0.98 -5.86
N PHE A 187 -9.04 -0.05 -6.61
CA PHE A 187 -9.11 -0.11 -8.07
C PHE A 187 -7.87 0.49 -8.73
N ARG A 188 -7.58 0.00 -9.93
CA ARG A 188 -6.74 0.70 -10.91
C ARG A 188 -7.50 0.81 -12.21
N VAL A 189 -7.57 2.01 -12.75
CA VAL A 189 -8.30 2.31 -13.99
C VAL A 189 -7.34 2.92 -14.98
N ARG A 190 -7.38 2.43 -16.22
CA ARG A 190 -6.58 2.94 -17.32
C ARG A 190 -7.44 3.15 -18.55
N CYS A 191 -7.38 4.34 -19.13
CA CYS A 191 -8.26 4.74 -20.22
C CYS A 191 -7.59 5.78 -21.10
N THR A 192 -8.11 5.88 -22.33
CA THR A 192 -7.82 7.01 -23.20
C THR A 192 -8.60 8.23 -22.71
N LYS A 193 -7.97 9.39 -22.70
CA LYS A 193 -8.66 10.67 -22.46
C LYS A 193 -9.55 11.00 -23.67
N GLY A 194 -10.84 11.17 -23.41
CA GLY A 194 -11.83 11.66 -24.37
C GLY A 194 -12.28 13.08 -24.03
N LEU A 195 -12.71 13.81 -25.07
CA LEU A 195 -13.41 15.09 -24.94
C LEU A 195 -14.89 14.87 -24.59
#